data_AF-A0A8X6LED9-F1
#
_entry.id   AF-A0A8X6LED9-F1
#
_cell.length_a   1.000
_cell.length_b   1.000
_cell.length_c   1.000
_cell.angle_alpha   90.00
_cell.angle_beta   90.00
_cell.angle_gamma   90.00
#
_symmetry.space_group_name_H-M   'P 1'
#
loop_
_entity.id
_entity.type
_entity.pdbx_description
1 polymer ?
#
loop_
_entity_poly.entity_id
_entity_poly.type
_entity_poly.pdbx_seq_one_letter_code
_entity_poly.pdbx_strand_id
1 'polypeptide(L)'
;MSFVWFSVFVSIVLSSVVNCCPPQERIAPACICKDLGDGPMMMCSNMMSADELIAPIKATDTMKMFSLVIVDSTLLYIPSKLFKNTFFEKVSYLAQRFSNFQ
;
A
#
# COMPACT_ATOMS: atom_id res chain seq x y z
N MET A 1 -52.12 11.99 -0.31
CA MET A 1 -50.98 12.24 0.59
C MET A 1 -50.37 10.86 0.86
N SER A 2 -49.15 10.49 0.47
CA SER A 2 -47.93 11.27 0.26
C SER A 2 -47.03 10.64 -0.81
N PHE A 3 -46.20 11.51 -1.39
CA PHE A 3 -45.27 11.28 -2.49
C PHE A 3 -44.07 10.40 -2.11
N VAL A 4 -43.61 9.62 -3.08
CA VAL A 4 -42.27 9.01 -3.17
C VAL A 4 -41.23 10.12 -3.33
N TRP A 5 -40.19 10.22 -2.48
CA TRP A 5 -38.99 11.01 -2.83
C TRP A 5 -37.73 10.72 -1.97
N PHE A 6 -36.71 10.13 -2.64
CA PHE A 6 -35.25 10.12 -2.46
C PHE A 6 -34.56 10.52 -1.14
N SER A 7 -33.52 9.74 -0.79
CA SER A 7 -32.10 10.18 -0.70
C SER A 7 -31.22 8.93 -0.45
N VAL A 8 -30.81 8.20 -1.50
CA VAL A 8 -29.44 8.27 -2.03
C VAL A 8 -28.42 8.56 -0.91
N PHE A 9 -28.04 7.51 -0.19
CA PHE A 9 -26.90 7.56 0.71
C PHE A 9 -25.63 7.61 -0.14
N VAL A 10 -25.12 8.84 -0.27
CA VAL A 10 -23.71 9.19 -0.33
C VAL A 10 -22.90 8.39 -1.35
N SER A 11 -22.92 8.87 -2.59
CA SER A 11 -21.82 8.68 -3.52
C SER A 11 -20.54 9.21 -2.87
N ILE A 12 -19.75 8.33 -2.27
CA ILE A 12 -18.38 8.64 -1.89
C ILE A 12 -17.63 8.81 -3.20
N VAL A 13 -17.40 10.07 -3.54
CA VAL A 13 -16.55 10.55 -4.61
C VAL A 13 -15.17 9.93 -4.39
N LEU A 14 -14.82 8.90 -5.16
CA LEU A 14 -13.42 8.52 -5.28
C LEU A 14 -12.87 9.16 -6.54
N SER A 15 -12.32 10.34 -6.29
CA SER A 15 -11.54 11.18 -7.17
C SER A 15 -10.77 10.36 -8.21
N SER A 16 -11.00 10.67 -9.47
CA SER A 16 -10.09 10.36 -10.58
C SER A 16 -8.79 11.16 -10.39
N VAL A 17 -7.99 10.76 -9.40
CA VAL A 17 -6.58 11.08 -9.33
C VAL A 17 -5.91 10.21 -10.38
N VAL A 18 -5.01 10.78 -11.17
CA VAL A 18 -4.09 10.02 -12.03
C VAL A 18 -3.55 8.86 -11.19
N ASN A 19 -4.03 7.63 -11.45
CA ASN A 19 -3.84 6.48 -10.56
C ASN A 19 -2.38 6.01 -10.66
N CYS A 20 -1.48 6.70 -9.96
CA CYS A 20 -0.12 6.28 -9.73
C CYS A 20 -0.06 5.12 -8.71
N CYS A 21 -1.14 4.91 -7.95
CA CYS A 21 -1.30 3.80 -7.00
C CYS A 21 -2.14 2.66 -7.58
N PRO A 22 -1.78 1.39 -7.31
CA PRO A 22 -2.61 0.24 -7.69
C PRO A 22 -3.93 0.22 -6.90
N PRO A 23 -4.95 -0.47 -7.43
CA PRO A 23 -6.24 -0.60 -6.75
C PRO A 23 -6.08 -1.28 -5.39
N GLN A 24 -6.76 -0.75 -4.36
CA GLN A 24 -6.67 -1.24 -2.98
C GLN A 24 -7.01 -2.73 -2.85
N GLU A 25 -7.91 -3.25 -3.67
CA GLU A 25 -8.28 -4.67 -3.70
C GLU A 25 -7.09 -5.62 -3.94
N ARG A 26 -5.99 -5.12 -4.53
CA ARG A 26 -4.78 -5.93 -4.83
C ARG A 26 -3.66 -5.76 -3.80
N ILE A 27 -3.76 -4.78 -2.91
CA ILE A 27 -2.71 -4.42 -1.95
C ILE A 27 -3.18 -4.50 -0.49
N ALA A 28 -4.48 -4.39 -0.24
CA ALA A 28 -5.09 -4.54 1.07
C ALA A 28 -5.16 -6.03 1.48
N PRO A 29 -5.18 -6.33 2.79
CA PRO A 29 -5.13 -5.41 3.94
C PRO A 29 -3.71 -5.02 4.36
N ALA A 30 -2.68 -5.66 3.80
CA ALA A 30 -1.31 -5.53 4.27
C ALA A 30 -0.63 -4.21 3.85
N CYS A 31 -1.05 -3.61 2.74
CA CYS A 31 -0.45 -2.40 2.20
C CYS A 31 -1.48 -1.34 1.82
N ILE A 32 -1.08 -0.08 1.97
CA ILE A 32 -1.82 1.11 1.59
C ILE A 32 -0.93 1.92 0.64
N CYS A 33 -1.49 2.40 -0.47
CA CYS A 33 -0.79 3.32 -1.36
C CYS A 33 -1.43 4.70 -1.28
N LYS A 34 -0.60 5.73 -1.15
CA LYS A 34 -1.01 7.15 -1.15
C LYS A 34 -0.06 7.95 -2.03
N ASP A 35 -0.62 8.86 -2.82
CA ASP A 35 0.17 9.89 -3.50
C ASP A 35 0.29 11.11 -2.56
N LEU A 36 1.51 11.48 -2.22
CA LEU A 36 1.79 12.61 -1.31
C LEU A 36 2.22 13.88 -2.05
N GLY A 37 2.12 13.93 -3.37
CA GLY A 37 2.56 15.06 -4.20
C GLY A 37 4.01 14.95 -4.67
N ASP A 38 4.87 14.27 -3.90
CA ASP A 38 6.22 13.84 -4.32
C ASP A 38 6.23 12.49 -5.06
N GLY A 39 5.05 11.91 -5.28
CA GLY A 39 4.85 10.63 -5.97
C GLY A 39 4.11 9.59 -5.12
N PRO A 40 3.73 8.45 -5.71
CA PRO A 40 3.03 7.38 -5.02
C PRO A 40 3.96 6.67 -4.03
N MET A 41 3.53 6.61 -2.78
CA MET A 41 4.19 5.91 -1.69
C MET A 41 3.32 4.73 -1.23
N MET A 42 3.95 3.57 -1.12
CA MET A 42 3.33 2.36 -0.60
C MET A 42 3.83 2.11 0.82
N MET A 43 2.91 1.95 1.76
CA MET A 43 3.19 1.61 3.14
C MET A 43 2.56 0.27 3.46
N CYS A 44 3.38 -0.70 3.81
CA CYS A 44 2.98 -2.03 4.22
C CYS A 44 3.21 -2.22 5.71
N SER A 45 2.29 -2.86 6.41
CA SER A 45 2.41 -3.09 7.85
C SER A 45 1.93 -4.47 8.27
N ASN A 46 2.41 -4.91 9.44
CA ASN A 46 1.99 -6.17 10.07
C ASN A 46 2.20 -7.42 9.19
N MET A 47 3.26 -7.43 8.37
CA MET A 47 3.56 -8.55 7.50
C MET A 47 4.30 -9.63 8.28
N MET A 48 3.75 -10.85 8.28
CA MET A 48 4.32 -11.98 9.01
C MET A 48 5.32 -12.76 8.15
N SER A 49 5.14 -12.74 6.83
CA SER A 49 5.95 -13.46 5.85
C SER A 49 6.29 -12.62 4.62
N ALA A 50 7.43 -12.94 3.99
CA ALA A 50 7.85 -12.29 2.76
C ALA A 50 6.92 -12.60 1.57
N ASP A 51 6.14 -13.67 1.66
CA ASP A 51 5.16 -14.04 0.64
C ASP A 51 3.99 -13.04 0.58
N GLU A 52 3.66 -12.39 1.69
CA GLU A 52 2.64 -11.34 1.76
C GLU A 52 3.06 -10.06 1.00
N LEU A 53 4.35 -9.87 0.74
CA LEU A 53 4.87 -8.78 -0.10
C LEU A 53 4.72 -9.07 -1.59
N ILE A 54 4.56 -10.32 -2.01
CA ILE A 54 4.58 -10.70 -3.42
C ILE A 54 3.41 -10.05 -4.17
N ALA A 55 2.20 -10.21 -3.65
CA ALA A 55 1.00 -9.69 -4.31
C ALA A 55 1.00 -8.14 -4.39
N PRO A 56 1.28 -7.39 -3.30
CA PRO A 56 1.35 -5.94 -3.37
C PRO A 56 2.43 -5.42 -4.30
N ILE A 57 3.64 -5.96 -4.25
CA ILE A 57 4.76 -5.55 -5.12
C ILE A 57 4.41 -5.84 -6.58
N LYS A 58 3.82 -7.00 -6.87
CA LYS A 58 3.39 -7.35 -8.23
C LYS A 58 2.24 -6.46 -8.73
N ALA A 59 1.40 -5.94 -7.84
CA ALA A 59 0.38 -4.96 -8.22
C ALA A 59 1.00 -3.62 -8.64
N THR A 60 2.24 -3.33 -8.21
CA THR A 60 3.05 -2.17 -8.62
C THR A 60 3.96 -2.44 -9.82
N ASP A 61 3.86 -3.62 -10.43
CA ASP A 61 4.67 -3.97 -11.61
C ASP A 61 4.43 -2.93 -12.72
N THR A 62 5.51 -2.43 -13.32
CA THR A 62 5.52 -1.34 -14.30
C THR A 62 5.10 0.06 -13.81
N MET A 63 4.73 0.23 -12.53
CA MET A 63 4.38 1.53 -11.94
C MET A 63 5.62 2.21 -11.36
N LYS A 64 5.70 3.54 -11.50
CA LYS A 64 6.71 4.36 -10.83
C LYS A 64 6.30 4.63 -9.40
N MET A 65 6.98 3.99 -8.45
CA MET A 65 6.78 4.16 -7.02
C MET A 65 7.90 5.01 -6.44
N PHE A 66 7.56 6.06 -5.68
CA PHE A 66 8.58 6.86 -5.03
C PHE A 66 9.18 6.10 -3.83
N SER A 67 8.32 5.57 -2.96
CA SER A 67 8.77 4.92 -1.72
C SER A 67 7.96 3.68 -1.38
N LEU A 68 8.65 2.64 -0.92
CA LEU A 68 8.08 1.53 -0.16
C LEU A 68 8.51 1.66 1.30
N VAL A 69 7.56 1.64 2.22
CA VAL A 69 7.82 1.65 3.66
C VAL A 69 7.21 0.39 4.27
N ILE A 70 8.01 -0.43 4.91
CA ILE A 70 7.55 -1.62 5.62
C ILE A 70 7.68 -1.38 7.11
N VAL A 71 6.56 -1.47 7.84
CA VAL A 71 6.47 -1.14 9.28
C VAL A 71 5.95 -2.33 10.05
N ASP A 72 6.38 -2.51 11.30
CA ASP A 72 5.83 -3.51 12.24
C ASP A 72 5.69 -4.93 11.66
N SER A 73 6.67 -5.34 10.86
CA SER A 73 6.64 -6.60 10.12
C SER A 73 7.75 -7.53 10.59
N THR A 74 7.45 -8.80 10.88
CA THR A 74 8.38 -9.83 11.37
C THR A 74 9.09 -10.57 10.24
N LEU A 75 9.43 -9.85 9.17
CA LEU A 75 10.05 -10.40 7.97
C LEU A 75 11.49 -10.83 8.26
N LEU A 76 11.79 -12.11 8.06
CA LEU A 76 13.15 -12.65 8.20
C LEU A 76 14.07 -12.20 7.05
N TYR A 77 13.50 -11.99 5.86
CA TYR A 77 14.20 -11.50 4.68
C TYR A 77 13.22 -10.83 3.71
N ILE A 78 13.74 -9.99 2.83
CA ILE A 78 12.98 -9.39 1.72
C ILE A 78 13.58 -9.92 0.41
N PRO A 79 12.83 -10.69 -0.39
CA PRO A 79 13.35 -11.24 -1.64
C PRO A 79 13.55 -10.12 -2.67
N SER A 80 14.81 -9.73 -2.87
CA SER A 80 15.22 -8.69 -3.83
C SER A 80 14.76 -8.95 -5.26
N LYS A 81 14.53 -10.21 -5.62
CA LYS A 81 13.99 -10.61 -6.94
C LYS A 81 12.58 -10.07 -7.20
N LEU A 82 11.79 -9.78 -6.16
CA LEU A 82 10.45 -9.18 -6.33
C LEU A 82 10.51 -7.78 -6.90
N PHE A 83 11.61 -7.06 -6.69
CA PHE A 83 11.74 -5.66 -7.09
C PHE A 83 12.28 -5.46 -8.50
N LYS A 84 12.64 -6.54 -9.21
CA LYS A 84 13.32 -6.46 -10.52
C LYS A 84 12.55 -5.70 -11.59
N ASN A 85 11.22 -5.72 -11.55
CA ASN A 85 10.35 -5.06 -12.53
C ASN A 85 9.58 -3.89 -11.92
N THR A 86 9.94 -3.48 -10.72
CA THR A 86 9.31 -2.37 -10.03
C THR A 86 10.24 -1.17 -10.00
N PHE A 87 9.68 0.03 -10.07
CA PHE A 87 10.44 1.26 -10.09
C PHE A 87 10.29 1.97 -8.76
N PHE A 88 10.86 1.39 -7.68
CA PHE A 88 10.95 2.06 -6.38
C PHE A 88 12.21 2.92 -6.29
N GLU A 89 12.06 4.20 -5.97
CA GLU A 89 13.21 5.08 -5.72
C GLU A 89 13.81 4.83 -4.32
N LYS A 90 12.96 4.53 -3.33
CA LYS A 90 13.37 4.26 -1.96
C LYS A 90 12.62 3.07 -1.37
N VAL A 91 13.34 2.22 -0.64
CA VAL A 91 12.75 1.16 0.20
C VAL A 91 13.24 1.35 1.63
N SER A 92 12.31 1.56 2.56
CA SER A 92 12.59 1.80 3.97
C SER A 92 11.94 0.73 4.83
N TYR A 93 12.68 0.25 5.83
CA TYR A 93 12.19 -0.69 6.82
C TYR A 93 12.22 -0.02 8.20
N LEU A 94 11.04 0.09 8.82
CA LEU A 94 10.85 0.66 10.14
C LEU A 94 10.39 -0.47 11.07
N ALA A 95 11.35 -1.20 11.65
CA ALA A 95 11.03 -2.09 12.76
C ALA A 95 10.77 -1.26 14.01
N GLN A 96 9.52 -1.21 14.49
CA GLN A 96 9.30 -0.92 15.90
C GLN A 96 9.73 -2.14 16.72
N ARG A 97 11.01 -2.21 17.08
CA ARG A 97 11.36 -2.89 18.32
C ARG A 97 10.91 -1.99 19.47
N PHE A 98 9.68 -2.16 19.96
CA PHE A 98 9.45 -1.97 21.39
C PHE A 98 9.84 -3.26 22.10
N SER A 99 11.13 -3.44 22.29
CA SER A 99 11.66 -4.36 23.31
C SER A 99 12.54 -3.52 24.21
N ASN A 100 11.92 -3.04 25.28
CA ASN A 100 12.59 -2.54 26.48
C ASN A 100 13.77 -3.48 26.77
N PHE A 101 15.00 -2.98 26.72
CA PHE A 101 16.14 -3.70 27.29
C PHE A 101 15.99 -3.58 28.81
N GLN A 102 15.54 -4.65 29.45
CA GLN A 102 15.72 -4.89 30.88
C GLN A 102 16.52 -6.18 31.05
#